data_AF-A0A3D1F299-F1
#
_entry.id   AF-A0A3D1F299-F1
#
_cell.length_a   1.000
_cell.length_b   1.000
_cell.length_c   1.000
_cell.angle_alpha   90.00
_cell.angle_beta   90.00
_cell.angle_gamma   90.00
#
_symmetry.space_group_name_H-M   'P 1'
#
loop_
_entity.id
_entity.type
_entity.pdbx_description
1 polymer ?
#
loop_
_entity_poly.entity_id
_entity_poly.type
_entity_poly.pdbx_seq_one_letter_code
_entity_poly.pdbx_strand_id
1 'polypeptide(L)'
;EFKYFPISLAKHANRAYFDPEAGDGQGGWTDQGPDNDMSFFLINHTGKFNGMDVTTVKFPVSQNFADRPFQLIDPASNQNKAVLTFRGREHDPKALKRVDGIAVNKKAHMLWFLQTACWANNTHDVGKPVLQYVINYSDGSKTTFDQRVGIEIAEWWDPTNLPAAKVAWSGRNNKHSPIGIFVTAWENPFPEKMITNIDAIGGLDNAQVVLLAITAGMESGSTNAMKLISQWDMSQFANGQVNNIVPDAGAIQSKSQSQPTLVQIEGQNCLRFRNGQRLDGNTKQIPALAKGGPMRLETTLAVEEITPGYCGGIFQSMVYGKKGFRLVIDRQMKLSVEIYFEDQPAKYLKGKTPLQLGRMYDISVDFDGQYAKLMIDDRFDALIQSPPPSAYTGPLQIGVASGKDYFFNGVIKKMSLYTLNQ
;
A
#
# COMPACT_ATOMS: atom_id res chain seq x y z
N GLU A 1 3.40 -11.23 12.74
CA GLU A 1 4.12 -10.38 13.73
C GLU A 1 5.16 -9.55 12.99
N PHE A 2 5.43 -8.30 13.33
CA PHE A 2 6.43 -7.48 12.62
C PHE A 2 7.81 -7.54 13.31
N LYS A 3 8.87 -7.71 12.52
CA LYS A 3 10.22 -7.30 12.88
C LYS A 3 10.38 -5.81 12.57
N TYR A 4 10.43 -5.01 13.62
CA TYR A 4 10.56 -3.56 13.51
C TYR A 4 12.00 -3.11 13.30
N PHE A 5 12.18 -2.00 12.59
CA PHE A 5 13.44 -1.27 12.55
C PHE A 5 13.19 0.24 12.47
N PRO A 6 13.98 1.06 13.18
CA PRO A 6 13.85 2.51 13.12
C PRO A 6 14.44 3.07 11.83
N ILE A 7 13.89 4.18 11.36
CA ILE A 7 14.47 5.01 10.30
C ILE A 7 15.06 6.25 10.96
N SER A 8 16.38 6.44 10.80
CA SER A 8 17.08 7.53 11.49
C SER A 8 16.77 8.88 10.86
N LEU A 9 16.31 9.81 11.69
CA LEU A 9 16.06 11.21 11.32
C LEU A 9 17.20 12.15 11.72
N ALA A 10 18.26 11.65 12.37
CA ALA A 10 19.24 12.48 13.08
C ALA A 10 19.93 13.53 12.20
N LYS A 11 20.28 13.17 10.96
CA LYS A 11 20.91 14.07 9.98
C LYS A 11 19.97 15.18 9.47
N HIS A 12 18.66 14.98 9.64
CA HIS A 12 17.61 15.84 9.08
C HIS A 12 16.87 16.65 10.15
N ALA A 13 17.02 16.30 11.44
CA ALA A 13 16.42 17.03 12.54
C ALA A 13 16.87 18.49 12.55
N ASN A 14 15.92 19.41 12.77
CA ASN A 14 16.15 20.85 12.72
C ASN A 14 15.75 21.59 14.01
N ARG A 15 14.98 20.96 14.91
CA ARG A 15 14.46 21.57 16.13
C ARG A 15 14.56 20.67 17.35
N ALA A 16 14.57 21.25 18.54
CA ALA A 16 14.48 20.55 19.83
C ALA A 16 13.01 20.32 20.25
N TYR A 17 12.79 19.59 21.35
CA TYR A 17 11.48 19.55 22.01
C TYR A 17 11.19 20.81 22.84
N PHE A 18 12.22 21.33 23.50
CA PHE A 18 12.16 22.52 24.37
C PHE A 18 12.40 23.80 23.57
N ASP A 19 11.63 24.83 23.86
CA ASP A 19 11.69 26.13 23.22
C ASP A 19 11.87 27.27 24.24
N PRO A 20 13.08 27.82 24.43
CA PRO A 20 13.29 28.88 25.43
C PRO A 20 12.76 30.26 25.02
N GLU A 21 12.54 30.52 23.72
CA GLU A 21 12.22 31.85 23.21
C GLU A 21 11.24 31.76 22.03
N ALA A 22 10.08 32.42 22.13
CA ALA A 22 9.05 32.36 21.10
C ALA A 22 9.42 33.22 19.87
N GLY A 23 9.28 32.65 18.66
CA GLY A 23 9.31 33.41 17.41
C GLY A 23 10.71 33.81 16.93
N ASP A 24 11.76 33.21 17.48
CA ASP A 24 13.14 33.49 17.09
C ASP A 24 13.58 32.66 15.86
N GLY A 25 12.84 31.59 15.58
CA GLY A 25 13.06 30.65 14.48
C GLY A 25 14.32 29.80 14.62
N GLN A 26 14.88 29.73 15.82
CA GLN A 26 16.00 28.86 16.20
C GLN A 26 15.52 27.77 17.18
N GLY A 27 14.61 28.12 18.09
CA GLY A 27 14.13 27.27 19.18
C GLY A 27 13.05 26.24 18.82
N GLY A 28 13.11 25.12 19.54
CA GLY A 28 12.04 24.18 19.90
C GLY A 28 10.96 23.72 18.91
N TRP A 29 9.95 23.05 19.48
CA TRP A 29 8.92 22.24 18.81
C TRP A 29 8.25 22.96 17.62
N THR A 30 7.66 24.13 17.90
CA THR A 30 6.85 24.93 16.95
C THR A 30 7.16 26.44 17.02
N ASP A 31 8.28 26.84 17.64
CA ASP A 31 8.71 28.24 17.80
C ASP A 31 7.69 29.11 18.60
N GLN A 32 7.00 28.49 19.57
CA GLN A 32 5.94 29.10 20.37
C GLN A 32 6.36 29.45 21.82
N GLY A 33 7.63 29.24 22.16
CA GLY A 33 8.24 29.55 23.45
C GLY A 33 7.94 28.56 24.57
N PRO A 34 8.44 28.85 25.78
CA PRO A 34 8.61 27.84 26.85
C PRO A 34 7.29 27.41 27.51
N ASP A 35 6.21 28.16 27.24
CA ASP A 35 4.90 27.78 27.74
C ASP A 35 4.20 26.76 26.82
N ASN A 36 4.53 26.75 25.51
CA ASN A 36 3.80 26.00 24.51
C ASN A 36 4.70 25.11 23.63
N ASP A 37 5.56 24.35 24.28
CA ASP A 37 6.48 23.43 23.64
C ASP A 37 6.25 21.98 24.12
N MET A 38 7.25 21.11 23.88
CA MET A 38 7.25 19.71 24.30
C MET A 38 8.27 19.43 25.41
N SER A 39 8.52 20.42 26.29
CA SER A 39 9.39 20.28 27.46
C SER A 39 9.01 19.13 28.41
N PHE A 40 7.72 18.75 28.47
CA PHE A 40 7.21 17.66 29.30
C PHE A 40 7.08 16.31 28.55
N PHE A 41 7.52 16.24 27.29
CA PHE A 41 7.44 15.03 26.50
C PHE A 41 8.42 13.96 26.99
N LEU A 42 7.88 12.86 27.54
CA LEU A 42 8.59 11.67 28.06
C LEU A 42 9.69 11.89 29.10
N ILE A 43 10.03 13.13 29.42
CA ILE A 43 10.90 13.49 30.53
C ILE A 43 10.01 14.19 31.55
N ASN A 44 9.86 13.57 32.73
CA ASN A 44 9.32 14.28 33.87
C ASN A 44 10.47 15.10 34.49
N HIS A 45 10.56 16.37 34.07
CA HIS A 45 11.33 17.47 34.66
C HIS A 45 12.86 17.33 34.70
N THR A 46 13.55 17.93 33.73
CA THR A 46 14.75 18.71 34.05
C THR A 46 14.30 20.04 34.67
N GLY A 47 14.70 20.35 35.91
CA GLY A 47 14.36 21.60 36.57
C GLY A 47 13.88 21.41 38.01
N LYS A 48 13.24 22.46 38.57
CA LYS A 48 12.70 22.47 39.93
C LYS A 48 11.18 22.31 39.92
N PHE A 49 10.64 21.37 40.69
CA PHE A 49 9.21 21.30 41.00
C PHE A 49 9.01 21.70 42.47
N ASN A 50 8.21 22.73 42.75
CA ASN A 50 8.10 23.34 44.08
C ASN A 50 9.46 23.71 44.72
N GLY A 51 10.43 24.18 43.91
CA GLY A 51 11.75 24.56 44.40
C GLY A 51 12.72 23.41 44.66
N MET A 52 12.33 22.16 44.45
CA MET A 52 13.18 20.98 44.58
C MET A 52 13.67 20.51 43.21
N ASP A 53 14.97 20.28 43.08
CA ASP A 53 15.57 19.72 41.87
C ASP A 53 14.98 18.32 41.62
N VAL A 54 14.46 18.10 40.42
CA VAL A 54 14.02 16.77 39.97
C VAL A 54 15.21 16.08 39.33
N THR A 55 15.39 14.79 39.63
CA THR A 55 16.47 13.96 39.10
C THR A 55 16.47 13.97 37.58
N THR A 56 17.62 14.26 36.97
CA THR A 56 17.80 14.19 35.52
C THR A 56 17.55 12.76 35.04
N VAL A 57 16.39 12.54 34.44
CA VAL A 57 16.06 11.25 33.82
C VAL A 57 16.77 11.18 32.47
N LYS A 58 17.46 10.06 32.22
CA LYS A 58 18.06 9.78 30.91
C LYS A 58 16.96 9.83 29.83
N PHE A 59 17.21 10.55 28.74
CA PHE A 59 16.26 10.64 27.64
C PHE A 59 15.93 9.25 27.07
N PRO A 60 14.65 8.86 26.94
CA PRO A 60 14.26 7.55 26.44
C PRO A 60 14.38 7.49 24.92
N VAL A 61 15.58 7.17 24.44
CA VAL A 61 15.87 7.00 23.00
C VAL A 61 15.07 5.87 22.33
N SER A 62 14.47 4.96 23.11
CA SER A 62 13.61 3.88 22.61
C SER A 62 12.33 3.85 23.44
N GLN A 63 11.18 4.05 22.79
CA GLN A 63 9.89 4.07 23.47
C GLN A 63 8.81 3.45 22.58
N ASN A 64 7.84 2.79 23.20
CA ASN A 64 6.68 2.27 22.50
C ASN A 64 5.59 3.33 22.41
N PHE A 65 5.03 3.50 21.21
CA PHE A 65 3.88 4.34 20.93
C PHE A 65 2.88 3.55 20.10
N ALA A 66 1.61 3.50 20.55
CA ALA A 66 0.58 2.63 19.95
C ALA A 66 1.10 1.20 19.70
N ASP A 67 1.71 0.59 20.73
CA ASP A 67 2.25 -0.78 20.74
C ASP A 67 3.39 -1.07 19.75
N ARG A 68 4.12 -0.02 19.29
CA ARG A 68 5.23 -0.15 18.33
C ARG A 68 6.49 0.56 18.83
N PRO A 69 7.68 -0.01 18.63
CA PRO A 69 8.92 0.62 19.06
C PRO A 69 9.34 1.74 18.09
N PHE A 70 9.60 2.92 18.65
CA PHE A 70 10.21 4.04 17.96
C PHE A 70 11.55 4.40 18.58
N GLN A 71 12.47 4.86 17.72
CA GLN A 71 13.72 5.44 18.17
C GLN A 71 13.60 6.98 18.12
N LEU A 72 13.68 7.61 19.29
CA LEU A 72 13.69 9.05 19.45
C LEU A 72 15.14 9.56 19.44
N ILE A 73 15.33 10.80 18.99
CA ILE A 73 16.62 11.46 19.03
C ILE A 73 16.75 12.19 20.37
N ASP A 74 17.83 11.93 21.11
CA ASP A 74 18.20 12.73 22.28
C ASP A 74 18.81 14.06 21.79
N PRO A 75 18.17 15.22 22.06
CA PRO A 75 18.70 16.51 21.63
C PRO A 75 20.14 16.76 22.09
N ALA A 76 20.50 16.33 23.30
CA ALA A 76 21.85 16.54 23.86
C ALA A 76 22.93 15.82 23.04
N SER A 77 22.56 14.71 22.38
CA SER A 77 23.46 13.93 21.52
C SER A 77 23.48 14.40 20.06
N ASN A 78 22.60 15.32 19.67
CA ASN A 78 22.38 15.69 18.26
C ASN A 78 22.25 17.21 18.07
N GLN A 79 23.24 17.98 18.55
CA GLN A 79 23.32 19.43 18.36
C GLN A 79 22.06 20.20 18.80
N ASN A 80 21.42 19.73 19.88
CA ASN A 80 20.14 20.23 20.37
C ASN A 80 18.99 20.13 19.36
N LYS A 81 19.00 19.11 18.49
CA LYS A 81 17.96 18.85 17.49
C LYS A 81 17.46 17.42 17.60
N ALA A 82 16.15 17.24 17.63
CA ALA A 82 15.51 15.94 17.80
C ALA A 82 14.31 15.68 16.89
N VAL A 83 13.68 16.72 16.35
CA VAL A 83 12.49 16.59 15.50
C VAL A 83 12.70 17.29 14.15
N LEU A 84 11.87 16.91 13.18
CA LEU A 84 11.71 17.61 11.91
C LEU A 84 10.45 18.47 11.99
N THR A 85 10.64 19.78 12.11
CA THR A 85 9.57 20.76 12.09
C THR A 85 9.47 21.37 10.70
N PHE A 86 8.32 21.18 10.07
CA PHE A 86 7.96 21.71 8.76
C PHE A 86 7.06 22.92 8.93
N ARG A 87 7.33 23.99 8.18
CA ARG A 87 6.56 25.23 8.26
C ARG A 87 5.10 25.04 7.89
N GLY A 88 4.25 25.90 8.46
CA GLY A 88 2.96 26.23 7.85
C GLY A 88 3.14 27.28 6.75
N ARG A 89 2.11 27.52 5.95
CA ARG A 89 2.13 28.61 4.96
C ARG A 89 2.33 29.96 5.65
N GLU A 90 1.63 30.20 6.75
CA GLU A 90 1.67 31.44 7.54
C GLU A 90 2.44 31.34 8.87
N HIS A 91 2.84 30.12 9.27
CA HIS A 91 3.49 29.85 10.56
C HIS A 91 4.91 29.32 10.40
N ASP A 92 5.83 29.83 11.22
CA ASP A 92 7.28 29.53 11.22
C ASP A 92 7.90 29.51 9.81
N PRO A 93 8.07 30.67 9.16
CA PRO A 93 8.61 30.73 7.79
C PRO A 93 10.06 30.22 7.69
N LYS A 94 10.77 30.08 8.82
CA LYS A 94 12.16 29.60 8.93
C LYS A 94 12.24 28.06 9.07
N ALA A 95 11.15 27.37 9.41
CA ALA A 95 11.09 25.91 9.40
C ALA A 95 11.19 25.30 8.00
N LEU A 96 11.34 23.97 7.96
CA LEU A 96 11.59 23.22 6.74
C LEU A 96 10.40 23.31 5.78
N LYS A 97 10.67 23.60 4.51
CA LYS A 97 9.73 23.39 3.40
C LYS A 97 9.78 21.96 2.90
N ARG A 98 10.96 21.36 2.97
CA ARG A 98 11.25 20.05 2.39
C ARG A 98 12.46 19.44 3.06
N VAL A 99 12.45 18.12 3.17
CA VAL A 99 13.62 17.28 3.43
C VAL A 99 13.68 16.22 2.35
N ASP A 100 14.86 16.00 1.80
CA ASP A 100 15.13 14.99 0.80
C ASP A 100 16.02 13.88 1.36
N GLY A 101 15.79 12.64 0.92
CA GLY A 101 16.73 11.57 1.15
C GLY A 101 16.81 11.08 2.60
N ILE A 102 15.69 10.98 3.33
CA ILE A 102 15.64 10.25 4.59
C ILE A 102 15.89 8.77 4.28
N ALA A 103 17.10 8.29 4.56
CA ALA A 103 17.56 6.97 4.13
C ALA A 103 16.78 5.83 4.82
N VAL A 104 16.26 4.89 4.02
CA VAL A 104 15.62 3.66 4.49
C VAL A 104 16.46 2.45 4.11
N ASN A 105 16.82 2.34 2.82
CA ASN A 105 17.64 1.29 2.22
C ASN A 105 17.22 -0.14 2.62
N LYS A 106 15.91 -0.35 2.77
CA LYS A 106 15.32 -1.62 3.22
C LYS A 106 13.93 -1.80 2.60
N LYS A 107 13.52 -3.06 2.50
CA LYS A 107 12.12 -3.41 2.25
C LYS A 107 11.32 -3.23 3.54
N ALA A 108 10.05 -2.85 3.42
CA ALA A 108 9.14 -2.72 4.54
C ALA A 108 7.71 -3.00 4.05
N HIS A 109 6.90 -3.69 4.85
CA HIS A 109 5.46 -3.85 4.60
C HIS A 109 4.68 -2.65 5.09
N MET A 110 5.14 -2.04 6.18
CA MET A 110 4.47 -0.94 6.84
C MET A 110 5.48 0.13 7.25
N LEU A 111 5.07 1.39 7.16
CA LEU A 111 5.72 2.50 7.84
C LEU A 111 4.74 3.08 8.87
N TRP A 112 5.29 3.52 10.00
CA TRP A 112 4.54 4.29 10.99
C TRP A 112 5.28 5.58 11.29
N PHE A 113 4.53 6.67 11.26
CA PHE A 113 5.02 8.02 11.46
C PHE A 113 4.52 8.53 12.80
N LEU A 114 5.44 8.89 13.70
CA LEU A 114 5.14 9.53 14.98
C LEU A 114 5.21 11.03 14.78
N GLN A 115 4.06 11.69 14.74
CA GLN A 115 3.95 13.08 14.28
C GLN A 115 2.75 13.81 14.88
N THR A 116 2.73 15.13 14.74
CA THR A 116 1.56 15.96 15.08
C THR A 116 1.52 17.22 14.22
N ALA A 117 0.42 17.97 14.29
CA ALA A 117 0.30 19.27 13.63
C ALA A 117 -0.14 20.38 14.60
N CYS A 118 0.23 21.61 14.28
CA CYS A 118 -0.15 22.82 15.00
C CYS A 118 -0.89 23.77 14.07
N TRP A 119 -1.90 24.48 14.60
CA TRP A 119 -2.83 25.29 13.81
C TRP A 119 -3.53 24.49 12.70
N ALA A 120 -3.73 23.20 12.92
CA ALA A 120 -4.50 22.34 12.02
C ALA A 120 -5.97 22.74 12.00
N ASN A 121 -6.49 23.29 13.10
CA ASN A 121 -7.85 23.84 13.17
C ASN A 121 -8.02 25.12 12.33
N ASN A 122 -6.92 25.80 11.96
CA ASN A 122 -6.94 26.96 11.06
C ASN A 122 -6.88 26.56 9.58
N THR A 123 -6.90 25.26 9.28
CA THR A 123 -7.11 24.79 7.91
C THR A 123 -8.61 24.82 7.62
N HIS A 124 -9.01 25.66 6.67
CA HIS A 124 -10.44 25.88 6.38
C HIS A 124 -11.13 24.68 5.69
N ASP A 125 -10.38 23.63 5.33
CA ASP A 125 -10.91 22.47 4.60
C ASP A 125 -10.35 21.15 5.18
N VAL A 126 -11.21 20.39 5.86
CA VAL A 126 -10.93 19.00 6.25
C VAL A 126 -10.54 18.19 5.02
N GLY A 127 -9.49 17.36 5.13
CA GLY A 127 -9.02 16.52 4.03
C GLY A 127 -8.00 17.17 3.09
N LYS A 128 -7.56 18.42 3.33
CA LYS A 128 -6.42 18.99 2.60
C LYS A 128 -5.06 18.49 3.14
N PRO A 129 -4.09 18.21 2.24
CA PRO A 129 -2.76 17.80 2.65
C PRO A 129 -1.96 18.97 3.25
N VAL A 130 -1.35 18.73 4.41
CA VAL A 130 -0.45 19.70 5.10
C VAL A 130 1.02 19.29 5.02
N LEU A 131 1.26 17.98 4.82
CA LEU A 131 2.56 17.36 4.56
C LEU A 131 2.35 16.25 3.53
N GLN A 132 3.33 16.01 2.66
CA GLN A 132 3.37 14.84 1.78
C GLN A 132 4.69 14.09 1.97
N TYR A 133 4.60 12.77 2.18
CA TYR A 133 5.74 11.87 2.08
C TYR A 133 5.85 11.32 0.66
N VAL A 134 7.06 11.31 0.09
CA VAL A 134 7.36 10.65 -1.19
C VAL A 134 8.29 9.48 -0.90
N ILE A 135 7.80 8.27 -1.15
CA ILE A 135 8.52 7.02 -0.92
C ILE A 135 9.19 6.63 -2.24
N ASN A 136 10.53 6.64 -2.28
CA ASN A 136 11.32 6.37 -3.47
C ASN A 136 11.85 4.92 -3.46
N TYR A 137 11.53 4.13 -4.48
CA TYR A 137 11.97 2.73 -4.60
C TYR A 137 13.24 2.58 -5.44
N SER A 138 13.93 1.45 -5.27
CA SER A 138 15.19 1.15 -5.96
C SER A 138 15.09 0.99 -7.47
N ASP A 139 13.89 0.71 -8.00
CA ASP A 139 13.61 0.61 -9.44
C ASP A 139 13.30 1.98 -10.08
N GLY A 140 13.35 3.06 -9.30
CA GLY A 140 13.01 4.41 -9.74
C GLY A 140 11.53 4.76 -9.63
N SER A 141 10.65 3.81 -9.30
CA SER A 141 9.24 4.10 -9.05
C SER A 141 9.04 4.84 -7.71
N LYS A 142 7.87 5.47 -7.55
CA LYS A 142 7.54 6.28 -6.36
C LYS A 142 6.09 6.11 -5.94
N THR A 143 5.83 6.29 -4.65
CA THR A 143 4.47 6.44 -4.10
C THR A 143 4.40 7.66 -3.19
N THR A 144 3.27 8.33 -3.14
CA THR A 144 3.02 9.47 -2.26
C THR A 144 2.08 9.09 -1.12
N PHE A 145 2.30 9.68 0.05
CA PHE A 145 1.41 9.55 1.20
C PHE A 145 1.11 10.92 1.80
N ASP A 146 -0.06 11.44 1.49
CA ASP A 146 -0.55 12.74 1.94
C ASP A 146 -1.00 12.67 3.40
N GLN A 147 -0.58 13.65 4.19
CA GLN A 147 -1.03 13.85 5.57
C GLN A 147 -2.13 14.91 5.56
N ARG A 148 -3.39 14.47 5.65
CA ARG A 148 -4.55 15.36 5.59
C ARG A 148 -5.13 15.59 6.97
N VAL A 149 -5.47 16.85 7.25
CA VAL A 149 -6.08 17.23 8.53
C VAL A 149 -7.43 16.52 8.69
N GLY A 150 -7.60 15.86 9.84
CA GLY A 150 -8.80 15.09 10.19
C GLY A 150 -8.82 13.64 9.68
N ILE A 151 -7.81 13.21 8.93
CA ILE A 151 -7.72 11.83 8.42
C ILE A 151 -6.43 11.16 8.93
N GLU A 152 -5.27 11.67 8.51
CA GLU A 152 -3.95 11.14 8.86
C GLU A 152 -3.28 11.92 10.00
N ILE A 153 -3.64 13.18 10.18
CA ILE A 153 -3.03 14.09 11.16
C ILE A 153 -4.05 15.08 11.69
N ALA A 154 -3.85 15.62 12.89
CA ALA A 154 -4.72 16.63 13.48
C ALA A 154 -3.93 17.55 14.43
N GLU A 155 -4.64 18.52 14.98
CA GLU A 155 -4.15 19.44 16.01
C GLU A 155 -3.58 18.67 17.20
N TRP A 156 -2.43 19.11 17.69
CA TRP A 156 -1.79 18.52 18.87
C TRP A 156 -2.49 18.89 20.17
N TRP A 157 -3.17 20.04 20.25
CA TRP A 157 -4.09 20.38 21.34
C TRP A 157 -5.39 19.60 21.21
N ASP A 158 -5.90 19.11 22.34
CA ASP A 158 -7.13 18.32 22.43
C ASP A 158 -7.16 17.10 21.47
N PRO A 159 -6.12 16.26 21.50
CA PRO A 159 -5.94 15.19 20.52
C PRO A 159 -7.03 14.12 20.61
N THR A 160 -7.57 13.70 19.46
CA THR A 160 -8.55 12.62 19.35
C THR A 160 -8.18 11.63 18.24
N ASN A 161 -8.59 10.36 18.37
CA ASN A 161 -8.29 9.36 17.34
C ASN A 161 -8.90 9.73 15.99
N LEU A 162 -8.17 9.44 14.91
CA LEU A 162 -8.56 9.74 13.53
C LEU A 162 -8.82 8.44 12.75
N PRO A 163 -9.45 8.51 11.55
CA PRO A 163 -9.65 7.36 10.70
C PRO A 163 -8.36 6.61 10.33
N ALA A 164 -7.24 7.31 10.12
CA ALA A 164 -5.95 6.72 9.71
C ALA A 164 -4.83 6.89 10.75
N ALA A 165 -5.11 7.47 11.93
CA ALA A 165 -4.11 7.69 12.97
C ALA A 165 -4.69 7.54 14.38
N LYS A 166 -3.83 7.15 15.33
CA LYS A 166 -4.21 7.00 16.74
C LYS A 166 -3.41 7.97 17.59
N VAL A 167 -4.04 8.52 18.63
CA VAL A 167 -3.31 9.24 19.70
C VAL A 167 -2.40 8.23 20.38
N ALA A 168 -1.09 8.42 20.22
CA ALA A 168 -0.08 7.49 20.67
C ALA A 168 0.60 7.95 21.96
N TRP A 169 0.52 9.25 22.25
CA TRP A 169 0.89 9.87 23.51
C TRP A 169 -0.01 11.07 23.78
N SER A 170 -0.36 11.27 25.05
CA SER A 170 -1.08 12.45 25.54
C SER A 170 -0.45 12.93 26.83
N GLY A 171 -0.39 14.24 27.01
CA GLY A 171 0.23 14.91 28.14
C GLY A 171 -0.24 16.35 28.26
N ARG A 172 0.64 17.22 28.75
CA ARG A 172 0.38 18.66 28.90
C ARG A 172 1.65 19.46 28.66
N ASN A 173 1.52 20.76 28.48
CA ASN A 173 2.60 21.73 28.71
C ASN A 173 2.09 22.84 29.65
N ASN A 174 2.79 23.97 29.79
CA ASN A 174 2.34 25.04 30.67
C ASN A 174 1.13 25.82 30.11
N LYS A 175 0.91 25.77 28.79
CA LYS A 175 -0.16 26.51 28.12
C LYS A 175 -1.45 25.71 27.93
N HIS A 176 -1.37 24.41 27.69
CA HIS A 176 -2.53 23.58 27.34
C HIS A 176 -2.46 22.16 27.89
N SER A 177 -3.64 21.59 28.12
CA SER A 177 -3.84 20.19 28.52
C SER A 177 -5.25 19.74 28.11
N PRO A 178 -5.41 18.61 27.39
CA PRO A 178 -4.35 17.72 26.91
C PRO A 178 -3.68 18.20 25.61
N ILE A 179 -2.40 17.85 25.46
CA ILE A 179 -1.67 17.88 24.17
C ILE A 179 -1.29 16.45 23.76
N GLY A 180 -1.03 16.18 22.48
CA GLY A 180 -0.69 14.83 22.04
C GLY A 180 0.02 14.69 20.70
N ILE A 181 0.47 13.46 20.49
CA ILE A 181 1.18 13.00 19.31
C ILE A 181 0.44 11.79 18.73
N PHE A 182 0.40 11.72 17.42
CA PHE A 182 -0.25 10.65 16.67
C PHE A 182 0.75 9.65 16.13
N VAL A 183 0.31 8.40 15.99
CA VAL A 183 0.92 7.42 15.11
C VAL A 183 0.01 7.23 13.91
N THR A 184 0.52 7.54 12.73
CA THR A 184 -0.15 7.33 11.44
C THR A 184 0.49 6.13 10.75
N ALA A 185 -0.33 5.19 10.29
CA ALA A 185 0.14 3.99 9.59
C ALA A 185 0.07 4.18 8.08
N TRP A 186 1.06 3.67 7.36
CA TRP A 186 1.07 3.56 5.92
C TRP A 186 1.43 2.14 5.50
N GLU A 187 0.53 1.53 4.73
CA GLU A 187 0.75 0.24 4.09
C GLU A 187 1.54 0.45 2.80
N ASN A 188 2.69 -0.21 2.68
CA ASN A 188 3.49 -0.14 1.48
C ASN A 188 2.80 -0.94 0.37
N PRO A 189 2.37 -0.33 -0.75
CA PRO A 189 1.74 -1.06 -1.85
C PRO A 189 2.71 -2.02 -2.56
N PHE A 190 4.02 -1.86 -2.35
CA PHE A 190 5.10 -2.63 -2.97
C PHE A 190 6.10 -3.14 -1.91
N PRO A 191 5.69 -4.02 -0.98
CA PRO A 191 6.55 -4.50 0.12
C PRO A 191 7.76 -5.31 -0.35
N GLU A 192 7.72 -5.81 -1.58
CA GLU A 192 8.82 -6.50 -2.26
C GLU A 192 9.89 -5.57 -2.81
N LYS A 193 9.58 -4.29 -3.03
CA LYS A 193 10.53 -3.28 -3.52
C LYS A 193 11.33 -2.69 -2.37
N MET A 194 12.62 -2.48 -2.59
CA MET A 194 13.46 -1.79 -1.61
C MET A 194 13.10 -0.30 -1.62
N ILE A 195 12.73 0.24 -0.46
CA ILE A 195 12.62 1.68 -0.26
C ILE A 195 14.04 2.21 -0.11
N THR A 196 14.46 3.11 -0.99
CA THR A 196 15.78 3.75 -0.91
C THR A 196 15.75 4.86 0.11
N ASN A 197 14.79 5.77 -0.01
CA ASN A 197 14.63 6.91 0.85
C ASN A 197 13.19 7.45 0.86
N ILE A 198 12.91 8.34 1.80
CA ILE A 198 11.68 9.10 1.92
C ILE A 198 12.01 10.58 1.81
N ASP A 199 11.29 11.31 0.97
CA ASP A 199 11.27 12.78 0.99
C ASP A 199 10.01 13.24 1.74
N ALA A 200 10.08 14.40 2.39
CA ALA A 200 8.96 15.00 3.10
C ALA A 200 8.80 16.46 2.64
N ILE A 201 7.59 16.83 2.22
CA ILE A 201 7.27 18.14 1.65
C ILE A 201 6.19 18.79 2.52
N GLY A 202 6.54 19.88 3.20
CA GLY A 202 5.67 20.64 4.08
C GLY A 202 5.27 22.00 3.52
N GLY A 203 4.58 22.81 4.32
CA GLY A 203 4.06 24.11 3.90
C GLY A 203 3.00 24.02 2.81
N LEU A 204 2.32 22.88 2.69
CA LEU A 204 1.25 22.67 1.70
C LEU A 204 -0.01 23.48 2.07
N ASP A 205 -0.24 23.69 3.37
CA ASP A 205 -1.29 24.55 3.92
C ASP A 205 -0.80 25.28 5.19
N ASN A 206 -1.71 25.91 5.94
CA ASN A 206 -1.40 26.72 7.12
C ASN A 206 -0.84 25.92 8.30
N ALA A 207 -1.16 24.62 8.44
CA ALA A 207 -0.70 23.84 9.57
C ALA A 207 0.83 23.61 9.55
N GLN A 208 1.47 23.82 10.69
CA GLN A 208 2.85 23.39 10.92
C GLN A 208 2.83 21.89 11.27
N VAL A 209 3.81 21.12 10.81
CA VAL A 209 3.87 19.68 11.09
C VAL A 209 5.19 19.34 11.76
N VAL A 210 5.13 18.53 12.83
CA VAL A 210 6.30 18.04 13.54
C VAL A 210 6.36 16.53 13.42
N LEU A 211 7.45 16.02 12.85
CA LEU A 211 7.77 14.59 12.75
C LEU A 211 8.85 14.25 13.77
N LEU A 212 8.55 13.33 14.69
CA LEU A 212 9.45 12.93 15.77
C LEU A 212 10.28 11.70 15.38
N ALA A 213 9.65 10.71 14.77
CA ALA A 213 10.28 9.45 14.44
C ALA A 213 9.50 8.70 13.35
N ILE A 214 10.20 7.81 12.65
CA ILE A 214 9.60 6.82 11.76
C ILE A 214 10.10 5.45 12.18
N THR A 215 9.20 4.49 12.28
CA THR A 215 9.54 3.07 12.43
C THR A 215 8.92 2.28 11.29
N ALA A 216 9.64 1.27 10.81
CA ALA A 216 9.20 0.41 9.73
C ALA A 216 9.02 -1.02 10.24
N GLY A 217 8.10 -1.75 9.64
CA GLY A 217 7.83 -3.15 9.95
C GLY A 217 8.01 -4.01 8.72
N MET A 218 8.74 -5.11 8.89
CA MET A 218 8.73 -6.24 7.97
C MET A 218 8.08 -7.42 8.69
N GLU A 219 7.10 -8.08 8.09
CA GLU A 219 6.44 -9.20 8.77
C GLU A 219 7.43 -10.36 8.99
N SER A 220 7.61 -10.78 10.23
CA SER A 220 8.36 -11.98 10.61
C SER A 220 7.66 -13.21 10.00
N GLY A 221 8.32 -13.87 9.06
CA GLY A 221 7.72 -14.97 8.26
C GLY A 221 7.51 -14.61 6.79
N SER A 222 7.45 -13.30 6.46
CA SER A 222 7.41 -12.81 5.08
C SER A 222 8.79 -12.88 4.42
N THR A 223 9.22 -14.11 4.11
CA THR A 223 9.89 -14.26 2.83
C THR A 223 8.83 -13.94 1.77
N ASN A 224 8.75 -12.66 1.37
CA ASN A 224 8.04 -12.17 0.18
C ASN A 224 8.66 -12.78 -1.09
N ALA A 225 8.68 -14.10 -1.19
CA ALA A 225 8.70 -14.76 -2.46
C ALA A 225 7.24 -15.02 -2.79
N MET A 226 6.62 -14.13 -3.59
CA MET A 226 5.57 -14.59 -4.48
C MET A 226 6.14 -15.80 -5.19
N LYS A 227 5.65 -17.00 -4.87
CA LYS A 227 6.17 -18.21 -5.51
C LYS A 227 5.37 -18.38 -6.78
N LEU A 228 6.04 -18.27 -7.93
CA LEU A 228 5.44 -18.58 -9.21
C LEU A 228 5.01 -20.06 -9.21
N ILE A 229 3.72 -20.31 -9.38
CA ILE A 229 3.14 -21.67 -9.38
C ILE A 229 2.65 -22.10 -10.76
N SER A 230 2.43 -21.14 -11.67
CA SER A 230 2.09 -21.41 -13.06
C SER A 230 2.39 -20.17 -13.89
N GLN A 231 2.91 -20.37 -15.11
CA GLN A 231 3.00 -19.31 -16.10
C GLN A 231 2.84 -19.88 -17.50
N TRP A 232 1.99 -19.22 -18.30
CA TRP A 232 1.82 -19.48 -19.72
C TRP A 232 2.17 -18.23 -20.51
N ASP A 233 3.24 -18.32 -21.29
CA ASP A 233 3.58 -17.32 -22.31
C ASP A 233 2.85 -17.68 -23.60
N MET A 234 1.82 -16.90 -23.92
CA MET A 234 0.92 -17.20 -25.03
C MET A 234 1.61 -17.05 -26.39
N SER A 235 2.76 -16.38 -26.45
CA SER A 235 3.59 -16.34 -27.66
C SER A 235 4.17 -17.70 -28.04
N GLN A 236 4.20 -18.65 -27.10
CA GLN A 236 4.68 -20.02 -27.31
C GLN A 236 3.58 -20.99 -27.76
N PHE A 237 2.40 -20.49 -28.15
CA PHE A 237 1.33 -21.35 -28.62
C PHE A 237 1.75 -22.12 -29.87
N ALA A 238 1.76 -23.45 -29.76
CA ALA A 238 2.12 -24.34 -30.84
C ALA A 238 1.34 -25.66 -30.71
N ASN A 239 0.95 -26.25 -31.84
CA ASN A 239 0.23 -27.54 -31.88
C ASN A 239 -1.01 -27.58 -30.97
N GLY A 240 -1.74 -26.46 -30.88
CA GLY A 240 -2.94 -26.37 -30.05
C GLY A 240 -2.70 -26.24 -28.54
N GLN A 241 -1.47 -25.96 -28.09
CA GLN A 241 -1.11 -25.94 -26.67
C GLN A 241 -0.15 -24.78 -26.32
N VAL A 242 -0.21 -24.34 -25.06
CA VAL A 242 0.86 -23.54 -24.42
C VAL A 242 1.40 -24.33 -23.23
N ASN A 243 2.69 -24.63 -23.23
CA ASN A 243 3.35 -25.30 -22.12
C ASN A 243 3.44 -24.38 -20.89
N ASN A 244 3.46 -24.98 -19.71
CA ASN A 244 3.77 -24.23 -18.50
C ASN A 244 5.28 -24.01 -18.39
N ILE A 245 5.68 -22.81 -18.00
CA ILE A 245 7.09 -22.50 -17.73
C ILE A 245 7.52 -23.04 -16.37
N VAL A 246 6.59 -23.20 -15.42
CA VAL A 246 6.88 -23.82 -14.12
C VAL A 246 6.99 -25.34 -14.32
N PRO A 247 8.11 -25.98 -13.92
CA PRO A 247 8.25 -27.43 -13.99
C PRO A 247 7.09 -28.14 -13.27
N ASP A 248 6.64 -29.25 -13.85
CA ASP A 248 5.54 -30.10 -13.36
C ASP A 248 4.14 -29.44 -13.31
N ALA A 249 4.04 -28.15 -13.63
CA ALA A 249 2.76 -27.48 -13.74
C ALA A 249 2.08 -27.77 -15.10
N GLY A 250 0.76 -27.90 -15.08
CA GLY A 250 -0.02 -28.30 -16.26
C GLY A 250 0.02 -27.28 -17.41
N ALA A 251 0.15 -27.79 -18.64
CA ALA A 251 -0.07 -27.01 -19.84
C ALA A 251 -1.55 -26.66 -20.04
N ILE A 252 -1.83 -25.73 -20.95
CA ILE A 252 -3.19 -25.38 -21.39
C ILE A 252 -3.35 -25.68 -22.87
N GLN A 253 -4.48 -26.28 -23.24
CA GLN A 253 -4.71 -26.84 -24.57
C GLN A 253 -6.03 -26.35 -25.16
N SER A 254 -6.06 -26.07 -26.46
CA SER A 254 -7.29 -25.80 -27.18
C SER A 254 -8.11 -27.08 -27.30
N LYS A 255 -9.35 -27.05 -26.81
CA LYS A 255 -10.35 -28.09 -27.07
C LYS A 255 -11.32 -27.74 -28.20
N SER A 256 -11.20 -26.54 -28.77
CA SER A 256 -12.06 -26.07 -29.84
C SER A 256 -11.50 -26.48 -31.20
N GLN A 257 -12.38 -26.85 -32.13
CA GLN A 257 -12.04 -27.05 -33.55
C GLN A 257 -11.50 -25.76 -34.18
N SER A 258 -12.00 -24.61 -33.74
CA SER A 258 -11.45 -23.29 -34.05
C SER A 258 -10.50 -22.89 -32.94
N GLN A 259 -9.20 -22.83 -33.21
CA GLN A 259 -8.17 -22.53 -32.21
C GLN A 259 -7.88 -21.03 -32.12
N PRO A 260 -7.45 -20.51 -30.96
CA PRO A 260 -6.85 -19.19 -30.86
C PRO A 260 -5.69 -19.00 -31.86
N THR A 261 -5.42 -17.77 -32.27
CA THR A 261 -4.42 -17.47 -33.31
C THR A 261 -3.31 -16.56 -32.80
N LEU A 262 -2.05 -16.84 -33.17
CA LEU A 262 -0.92 -15.97 -32.86
C LEU A 262 -1.00 -14.68 -33.68
N VAL A 263 -0.79 -13.54 -33.01
CA VAL A 263 -0.88 -12.20 -33.61
C VAL A 263 0.18 -11.28 -33.01
N GLN A 264 0.49 -10.19 -33.69
CA GLN A 264 1.32 -9.12 -33.13
C GLN A 264 0.50 -7.89 -32.78
N ILE A 265 0.66 -7.40 -31.56
CA ILE A 265 0.08 -6.14 -31.07
C ILE A 265 1.22 -5.35 -30.44
N GLU A 266 1.42 -4.10 -30.87
CA GLU A 266 2.50 -3.23 -30.37
C GLU A 266 3.90 -3.89 -30.42
N GLY A 267 4.16 -4.71 -31.45
CA GLY A 267 5.41 -5.45 -31.62
C GLY A 267 5.57 -6.66 -30.68
N GLN A 268 4.54 -7.01 -29.91
CA GLN A 268 4.52 -8.14 -28.99
C GLN A 268 3.71 -9.29 -29.58
N ASN A 269 4.26 -10.52 -29.51
CA ASN A 269 3.52 -11.73 -29.88
C ASN A 269 2.49 -12.05 -28.79
N CYS A 270 1.23 -12.15 -29.18
CA CYS A 270 0.10 -12.46 -28.31
C CYS A 270 -0.75 -13.57 -28.94
N LEU A 271 -1.62 -14.18 -28.15
CA LEU A 271 -2.63 -15.12 -28.64
C LEU A 271 -4.00 -14.45 -28.63
N ARG A 272 -4.65 -14.41 -29.79
CA ARG A 272 -5.97 -13.82 -30.00
C ARG A 272 -7.06 -14.87 -29.79
N PHE A 273 -8.05 -14.50 -28.98
CA PHE A 273 -9.25 -15.27 -28.68
C PHE A 273 -10.46 -14.59 -29.32
N ARG A 274 -11.30 -15.35 -30.04
CA ARG A 274 -12.55 -14.90 -30.65
C ARG A 274 -13.61 -15.98 -30.60
N ASN A 275 -14.88 -15.59 -30.61
CA ASN A 275 -16.00 -16.50 -30.92
C ASN A 275 -16.00 -17.81 -30.09
N GLY A 276 -15.77 -17.70 -28.78
CA GLY A 276 -15.77 -18.86 -27.88
C GLY A 276 -14.50 -19.71 -27.89
N GLN A 277 -13.47 -19.30 -28.62
CA GLN A 277 -12.14 -19.90 -28.54
C GLN A 277 -11.62 -19.89 -27.09
N ARG A 278 -10.96 -20.97 -26.68
CA ARG A 278 -10.42 -21.10 -25.32
C ARG A 278 -9.23 -22.04 -25.26
N LEU A 279 -8.51 -21.92 -24.16
CA LEU A 279 -7.56 -22.92 -23.70
C LEU A 279 -8.06 -23.53 -22.39
N ASP A 280 -7.93 -24.84 -22.26
CA ASP A 280 -8.35 -25.64 -21.12
C ASP A 280 -7.12 -26.24 -20.44
N GLY A 281 -7.06 -26.14 -19.11
CA GLY A 281 -6.10 -26.82 -18.24
C GLY A 281 -6.79 -27.52 -17.08
N ASN A 282 -6.02 -27.96 -16.08
CA ASN A 282 -6.57 -28.60 -14.89
C ASN A 282 -5.82 -28.19 -13.63
N THR A 283 -6.55 -27.73 -12.61
CA THR A 283 -5.94 -27.27 -11.36
C THR A 283 -5.25 -28.39 -10.58
N LYS A 284 -5.57 -29.67 -10.83
CA LYS A 284 -4.83 -30.82 -10.26
C LYS A 284 -3.34 -30.79 -10.59
N GLN A 285 -2.98 -30.20 -11.73
CA GLN A 285 -1.61 -30.04 -12.19
C GLN A 285 -0.99 -28.72 -11.69
N ILE A 286 -1.68 -27.98 -10.82
CA ILE A 286 -1.20 -26.76 -10.17
C ILE A 286 -1.66 -26.84 -8.71
N PRO A 287 -1.04 -27.69 -7.86
CA PRO A 287 -1.57 -28.04 -6.54
C PRO A 287 -1.86 -26.84 -5.64
N ALA A 288 -1.05 -25.79 -5.74
CA ALA A 288 -1.24 -24.56 -4.98
C ALA A 288 -2.53 -23.81 -5.37
N LEU A 289 -2.87 -23.76 -6.66
CA LEU A 289 -4.14 -23.19 -7.11
C LEU A 289 -5.31 -24.07 -6.64
N ALA A 290 -5.17 -25.40 -6.73
CA ALA A 290 -6.22 -26.33 -6.29
C ALA A 290 -6.52 -26.24 -4.80
N LYS A 291 -5.50 -26.01 -3.97
CA LYS A 291 -5.63 -25.84 -2.52
C LYS A 291 -6.34 -24.53 -2.12
N GLY A 292 -6.34 -23.51 -2.98
CA GLY A 292 -6.83 -22.18 -2.62
C GLY A 292 -5.89 -21.45 -1.65
N GLY A 293 -6.39 -20.41 -1.01
CA GLY A 293 -5.62 -19.55 -0.11
C GLY A 293 -5.02 -18.32 -0.81
N PRO A 294 -4.16 -17.55 -0.13
CA PRO A 294 -3.66 -16.30 -0.65
C PRO A 294 -2.87 -16.49 -1.95
N MET A 295 -3.24 -15.73 -2.98
CA MET A 295 -2.70 -15.91 -4.32
C MET A 295 -2.79 -14.63 -5.14
N ARG A 296 -2.02 -14.58 -6.22
CA ARG A 296 -2.09 -13.53 -7.23
C ARG A 296 -2.31 -14.15 -8.62
N LEU A 297 -3.20 -13.55 -9.40
CA LEU A 297 -3.29 -13.74 -10.86
C LEU A 297 -2.73 -12.49 -11.55
N GLU A 298 -1.78 -12.65 -12.45
CA GLU A 298 -1.30 -11.60 -13.35
C GLU A 298 -1.59 -11.97 -14.81
N THR A 299 -2.00 -11.01 -15.61
CA THR A 299 -2.16 -11.19 -17.06
C THR A 299 -1.90 -9.90 -17.81
N THR A 300 -1.31 -10.02 -19.00
CA THR A 300 -1.15 -8.89 -19.93
C THR A 300 -2.07 -9.11 -21.11
N LEU A 301 -3.02 -8.19 -21.34
CA LEU A 301 -4.08 -8.37 -22.34
C LEU A 301 -4.47 -7.05 -23.02
N ALA A 302 -5.09 -7.16 -24.19
CA ALA A 302 -5.89 -6.09 -24.78
C ALA A 302 -7.24 -6.62 -25.21
N VAL A 303 -8.28 -5.82 -25.00
CA VAL A 303 -9.64 -6.13 -25.44
C VAL A 303 -9.80 -5.58 -26.84
N GLU A 304 -10.28 -6.36 -27.80
CA GLU A 304 -10.42 -5.90 -29.18
C GLU A 304 -11.87 -5.65 -29.59
N GLU A 305 -12.82 -6.30 -28.93
CA GLU A 305 -14.26 -6.06 -29.11
C GLU A 305 -15.01 -6.17 -27.78
N ILE A 306 -16.15 -5.49 -27.70
CA ILE A 306 -17.09 -5.66 -26.60
C ILE A 306 -17.61 -7.11 -26.61
N THR A 307 -17.66 -7.74 -25.45
CA THR A 307 -18.22 -9.09 -25.30
C THR A 307 -19.68 -9.16 -25.76
N PRO A 308 -20.10 -10.17 -26.54
CA PRO A 308 -21.48 -10.30 -27.02
C PRO A 308 -22.45 -10.71 -25.91
N GLY A 309 -21.99 -11.48 -24.93
CA GLY A 309 -22.78 -11.89 -23.76
C GLY A 309 -22.80 -10.85 -22.65
N TYR A 310 -23.22 -11.27 -21.46
CA TYR A 310 -23.19 -10.41 -20.27
C TYR A 310 -21.76 -10.01 -19.86
N CYS A 311 -20.80 -10.93 -20.03
CA CYS A 311 -19.38 -10.71 -19.78
C CYS A 311 -18.50 -11.54 -20.72
N GLY A 312 -17.23 -11.19 -20.87
CA GLY A 312 -16.22 -11.99 -21.56
C GLY A 312 -15.29 -12.64 -20.55
N GLY A 313 -15.18 -13.96 -20.57
CA GLY A 313 -14.33 -14.69 -19.61
C GLY A 313 -12.85 -14.65 -19.99
N ILE A 314 -12.03 -14.06 -19.12
CA ILE A 314 -10.57 -13.99 -19.31
C ILE A 314 -9.91 -15.21 -18.68
N PHE A 315 -10.29 -15.52 -17.43
CA PHE A 315 -9.79 -16.66 -16.67
C PHE A 315 -10.91 -17.22 -15.79
N GLN A 316 -11.03 -18.54 -15.68
CA GLN A 316 -11.83 -19.17 -14.64
C GLN A 316 -11.23 -20.49 -14.14
N SER A 317 -11.39 -20.71 -12.84
CA SER A 317 -11.04 -21.93 -12.14
C SER A 317 -12.02 -22.09 -10.98
N MET A 318 -13.21 -22.62 -11.27
CA MET A 318 -14.34 -22.54 -10.35
C MET A 318 -15.45 -23.57 -10.60
N VAL A 319 -16.36 -23.68 -9.63
CA VAL A 319 -17.74 -24.12 -9.84
C VAL A 319 -18.64 -22.91 -9.58
N TYR A 320 -19.45 -22.55 -10.58
CA TYR A 320 -20.26 -21.34 -10.54
C TYR A 320 -21.15 -21.32 -9.29
N GLY A 321 -21.10 -20.21 -8.55
CA GLY A 321 -21.87 -20.02 -7.33
C GLY A 321 -21.44 -20.87 -6.13
N LYS A 322 -20.35 -21.66 -6.24
CA LYS A 322 -19.91 -22.57 -5.16
C LYS A 322 -18.47 -22.39 -4.71
N LYS A 323 -17.47 -22.46 -5.59
CA LYS A 323 -16.05 -22.37 -5.17
C LYS A 323 -15.12 -21.95 -6.29
N GLY A 324 -13.97 -21.38 -5.95
CA GLY A 324 -13.01 -20.85 -6.90
C GLY A 324 -13.32 -19.41 -7.31
N PHE A 325 -12.75 -18.95 -8.43
CA PHE A 325 -12.98 -17.60 -8.93
C PHE A 325 -12.91 -17.51 -10.46
N ARG A 326 -13.35 -16.36 -10.98
CA ARG A 326 -13.15 -15.97 -12.38
C ARG A 326 -12.83 -14.48 -12.51
N LEU A 327 -12.02 -14.15 -13.51
CA LEU A 327 -11.78 -12.80 -14.00
C LEU A 327 -12.54 -12.62 -15.32
N VAL A 328 -13.38 -11.60 -15.39
CA VAL A 328 -14.22 -11.30 -16.55
C VAL A 328 -14.15 -9.81 -16.89
N ILE A 329 -14.55 -9.47 -18.11
CA ILE A 329 -14.81 -8.10 -18.54
C ILE A 329 -16.28 -7.93 -18.90
N ASP A 330 -16.92 -6.86 -18.45
CA ASP A 330 -18.32 -6.56 -18.77
C ASP A 330 -18.48 -5.78 -20.09
N ARG A 331 -19.73 -5.48 -20.46
CA ARG A 331 -20.06 -4.72 -21.67
C ARG A 331 -19.70 -3.23 -21.57
N GLN A 332 -19.42 -2.74 -20.36
CA GLN A 332 -18.91 -1.40 -20.08
C GLN A 332 -17.38 -1.35 -20.08
N MET A 333 -16.72 -2.43 -20.52
CA MET A 333 -15.27 -2.58 -20.60
C MET A 333 -14.57 -2.58 -19.25
N LYS A 334 -15.30 -2.85 -18.15
CA LYS A 334 -14.72 -2.91 -16.81
C LYS A 334 -14.44 -4.34 -16.41
N LEU A 335 -13.30 -4.53 -15.75
CA LEU A 335 -12.94 -5.82 -15.19
C LEU A 335 -13.79 -6.12 -13.96
N SER A 336 -14.10 -7.38 -13.74
CA SER A 336 -14.73 -7.86 -12.51
C SER A 336 -14.16 -9.21 -12.12
N VAL A 337 -13.99 -9.42 -10.81
CA VAL A 337 -13.61 -10.70 -10.24
C VAL A 337 -14.77 -11.23 -9.42
N GLU A 338 -15.22 -12.43 -9.76
CA GLU A 338 -16.24 -13.15 -8.99
C GLU A 338 -15.57 -14.23 -8.17
N ILE A 339 -15.80 -14.21 -6.86
CA ILE A 339 -15.12 -15.04 -5.87
C ILE A 339 -16.18 -15.87 -5.16
N TYR A 340 -16.05 -17.19 -5.20
CA TYR A 340 -17.02 -18.12 -4.65
C TYR A 340 -16.44 -18.90 -3.47
N PHE A 341 -17.30 -19.17 -2.50
CA PHE A 341 -16.98 -19.86 -1.26
C PHE A 341 -17.99 -20.97 -1.02
N GLU A 342 -17.52 -22.11 -0.51
CA GLU A 342 -18.37 -23.31 -0.36
C GLU A 342 -19.55 -23.04 0.60
N ASP A 343 -19.29 -22.30 1.68
CA ASP A 343 -20.24 -22.05 2.77
C ASP A 343 -20.57 -20.56 2.99
N GLN A 344 -20.25 -19.67 2.04
CA GLN A 344 -20.48 -18.22 2.18
C GLN A 344 -20.97 -17.56 0.88
N PRO A 345 -21.70 -16.44 0.96
CA PRO A 345 -22.12 -15.70 -0.24
C PRO A 345 -20.94 -15.26 -1.11
N ALA A 346 -21.13 -15.35 -2.43
CA ALA A 346 -20.15 -14.89 -3.40
C ALA A 346 -19.81 -13.41 -3.22
N LYS A 347 -18.56 -13.06 -3.50
CA LYS A 347 -18.06 -11.67 -3.48
C LYS A 347 -17.68 -11.21 -4.87
N TYR A 348 -17.91 -9.93 -5.15
CA TYR A 348 -17.76 -9.33 -6.46
C TYR A 348 -16.87 -8.09 -6.36
N LEU A 349 -15.63 -8.22 -6.82
CA LEU A 349 -14.70 -7.09 -6.95
C LEU A 349 -14.94 -6.45 -8.31
N LYS A 350 -15.61 -5.30 -8.33
CA LYS A 350 -15.94 -4.58 -9.56
C LYS A 350 -14.91 -3.50 -9.82
N GLY A 351 -14.22 -3.60 -10.96
CA GLY A 351 -13.29 -2.60 -11.42
C GLY A 351 -13.99 -1.28 -11.76
N LYS A 352 -13.23 -0.19 -11.67
CA LYS A 352 -13.73 1.17 -11.91
C LYS A 352 -13.35 1.68 -13.29
N THR A 353 -12.16 1.32 -13.75
CA THR A 353 -11.59 1.81 -15.00
C THR A 353 -12.08 1.00 -16.20
N PRO A 354 -12.77 1.63 -17.18
CA PRO A 354 -13.07 0.98 -18.45
C PRO A 354 -11.79 0.86 -19.29
N LEU A 355 -11.52 -0.34 -19.83
CA LEU A 355 -10.41 -0.60 -20.73
C LEU A 355 -10.68 -0.03 -22.12
N GLN A 356 -9.65 0.51 -22.75
CA GLN A 356 -9.70 0.98 -24.13
C GLN A 356 -9.47 -0.17 -25.10
N LEU A 357 -10.21 -0.18 -26.21
CA LEU A 357 -10.04 -1.17 -27.26
C LEU A 357 -8.63 -1.09 -27.86
N GLY A 358 -7.99 -2.24 -28.04
CA GLY A 358 -6.68 -2.40 -28.66
C GLY A 358 -5.48 -2.01 -27.80
N ARG A 359 -5.67 -1.35 -26.65
CA ARG A 359 -4.57 -0.99 -25.73
C ARG A 359 -4.17 -2.20 -24.87
N MET A 360 -2.88 -2.47 -24.78
CA MET A 360 -2.33 -3.46 -23.85
C MET A 360 -2.39 -2.94 -22.40
N TYR A 361 -2.79 -3.80 -21.48
CA TYR A 361 -2.85 -3.55 -20.04
C TYR A 361 -2.14 -4.65 -19.28
N ASP A 362 -1.42 -4.29 -18.23
CA ASP A 362 -0.95 -5.22 -17.20
C ASP A 362 -1.97 -5.27 -16.05
N ILE A 363 -2.57 -6.43 -15.85
CA ILE A 363 -3.64 -6.64 -14.86
C ILE A 363 -3.13 -7.56 -13.76
N SER A 364 -3.34 -7.17 -12.50
CA SER A 364 -3.13 -8.07 -11.36
C SER A 364 -4.36 -8.13 -10.46
N VAL A 365 -4.64 -9.32 -9.94
CA VAL A 365 -5.65 -9.58 -8.92
C VAL A 365 -4.97 -10.27 -7.74
N ASP A 366 -4.99 -9.62 -6.58
CA ASP A 366 -4.44 -10.15 -5.34
C ASP A 366 -5.56 -10.64 -4.44
N PHE A 367 -5.37 -11.80 -3.82
CA PHE A 367 -6.15 -12.28 -2.69
C PHE A 367 -5.18 -12.45 -1.52
N ASP A 368 -5.03 -11.45 -0.65
CA ASP A 368 -3.97 -11.43 0.38
C ASP A 368 -4.34 -12.20 1.67
N GLY A 369 -5.58 -12.68 1.76
CA GLY A 369 -6.12 -13.33 2.96
C GLY A 369 -7.25 -12.53 3.61
N GLN A 370 -7.25 -11.21 3.44
CA GLN A 370 -8.23 -10.29 4.02
C GLN A 370 -8.96 -9.47 2.94
N TYR A 371 -8.27 -9.11 1.87
CA TYR A 371 -8.78 -8.33 0.77
C TYR A 371 -8.56 -9.01 -0.59
N ALA A 372 -9.46 -8.67 -1.51
CA ALA A 372 -9.26 -8.87 -2.93
C ALA A 372 -9.00 -7.50 -3.59
N LYS A 373 -7.86 -7.35 -4.27
CA LYS A 373 -7.39 -6.09 -4.87
C LYS A 373 -7.18 -6.25 -6.38
N LEU A 374 -7.65 -5.30 -7.16
CA LEU A 374 -7.45 -5.22 -8.61
C LEU A 374 -6.53 -4.04 -8.92
N MET A 375 -5.47 -4.32 -9.68
CA MET A 375 -4.54 -3.32 -10.21
C MET A 375 -4.56 -3.34 -11.75
N ILE A 376 -4.39 -2.17 -12.35
CA ILE A 376 -4.29 -1.96 -13.80
C ILE A 376 -3.09 -1.06 -14.06
N ASP A 377 -2.11 -1.57 -14.82
CA ASP A 377 -0.80 -0.93 -15.07
C ASP A 377 -0.11 -0.49 -13.77
N ASP A 378 -0.02 -1.42 -12.80
CA ASP A 378 0.49 -1.18 -11.44
C ASP A 378 -0.22 -0.07 -10.63
N ARG A 379 -1.36 0.42 -11.12
CA ARG A 379 -2.19 1.40 -10.42
C ARG A 379 -3.40 0.74 -9.79
N PHE A 380 -3.73 1.20 -8.59
CA PHE A 380 -4.90 0.76 -7.85
C PHE A 380 -6.19 1.06 -8.61
N ASP A 381 -7.07 0.07 -8.76
CA ASP A 381 -8.39 0.24 -9.38
C ASP A 381 -9.54 -0.04 -8.39
N ALA A 382 -9.52 -1.20 -7.71
CA ALA A 382 -10.57 -1.60 -6.79
C ALA A 382 -10.08 -2.50 -5.65
N LEU A 383 -10.82 -2.47 -4.53
CA LEU A 383 -10.61 -3.29 -3.34
C LEU A 383 -11.94 -3.71 -2.75
N ILE A 384 -12.03 -4.95 -2.27
CA ILE A 384 -13.10 -5.39 -1.37
C ILE A 384 -12.51 -6.23 -0.24
N GLN A 385 -13.14 -6.22 0.93
CA GLN A 385 -12.81 -7.19 1.98
C GLN A 385 -13.32 -8.56 1.55
N SER A 386 -12.43 -9.53 1.38
CA SER A 386 -12.74 -10.87 0.93
C SER A 386 -11.69 -11.86 1.42
N PRO A 387 -12.09 -13.02 1.98
CA PRO A 387 -11.15 -14.13 2.07
C PRO A 387 -10.75 -14.57 0.64
N PRO A 388 -9.66 -15.33 0.49
CA PRO A 388 -9.31 -15.94 -0.79
C PRO A 388 -10.38 -16.92 -1.27
N PRO A 389 -10.45 -17.21 -2.57
CA PRO A 389 -11.41 -18.18 -3.12
C PRO A 389 -11.24 -19.56 -2.48
N SER A 390 -12.35 -20.27 -2.26
CA SER A 390 -12.31 -21.65 -1.76
C SER A 390 -11.56 -22.58 -2.72
N ALA A 391 -10.87 -23.56 -2.14
CA ALA A 391 -10.14 -24.62 -2.83
C ALA A 391 -10.99 -25.22 -3.97
N TYR A 392 -10.40 -25.42 -5.14
CA TYR A 392 -11.09 -25.98 -6.29
C TYR A 392 -10.19 -26.88 -7.13
N THR A 393 -10.59 -28.14 -7.21
CA THR A 393 -9.93 -29.16 -8.03
C THR A 393 -10.78 -29.47 -9.26
N GLY A 394 -10.36 -29.03 -10.44
CA GLY A 394 -11.13 -29.23 -11.67
C GLY A 394 -10.59 -28.46 -12.88
N PRO A 395 -11.42 -28.28 -13.92
CA PRO A 395 -11.06 -27.51 -15.11
C PRO A 395 -10.65 -26.07 -14.82
N LEU A 396 -9.58 -25.65 -15.48
CA LEU A 396 -9.17 -24.25 -15.60
C LEU A 396 -9.38 -23.82 -17.06
N GLN A 397 -9.91 -22.63 -17.29
CA GLN A 397 -10.20 -22.14 -18.64
C GLN A 397 -9.76 -20.69 -18.83
N ILE A 398 -9.24 -20.40 -20.02
CA ILE A 398 -8.84 -19.05 -20.47
C ILE A 398 -9.59 -18.75 -21.76
N GLY A 399 -10.18 -17.56 -21.87
CA GLY A 399 -10.90 -17.09 -23.06
C GLY A 399 -12.43 -17.29 -23.01
N VAL A 400 -12.94 -18.05 -22.04
CA VAL A 400 -14.38 -18.19 -21.77
C VAL A 400 -14.70 -18.14 -20.28
N ALA A 401 -15.96 -17.86 -19.97
CA ALA A 401 -16.58 -18.06 -18.68
C ALA A 401 -17.80 -18.99 -18.80
N SER A 402 -18.26 -19.56 -17.68
CA SER A 402 -19.49 -20.36 -17.63
C SER A 402 -20.71 -19.55 -18.07
N GLY A 403 -21.20 -19.83 -19.29
CA GLY A 403 -22.39 -19.24 -19.88
C GLY A 403 -22.37 -19.32 -21.40
N LYS A 404 -23.54 -19.14 -22.02
CA LYS A 404 -23.63 -18.99 -23.48
C LYS A 404 -23.13 -17.59 -23.85
N ASP A 405 -22.26 -17.51 -24.85
CA ASP A 405 -21.67 -16.26 -25.37
C ASP A 405 -20.79 -15.49 -24.38
N TYR A 406 -20.36 -16.12 -23.27
CA TYR A 406 -19.52 -15.48 -22.25
C TYR A 406 -18.03 -15.64 -22.58
N PHE A 407 -17.61 -15.16 -23.75
CA PHE A 407 -16.26 -15.34 -24.24
C PHE A 407 -15.51 -14.01 -24.43
N PHE A 408 -14.20 -14.07 -24.25
CA PHE A 408 -13.31 -12.93 -24.41
C PHE A 408 -12.97 -12.73 -25.88
N ASN A 409 -13.11 -11.48 -26.35
CA ASN A 409 -12.73 -11.06 -27.69
C ASN A 409 -11.54 -10.09 -27.60
N GLY A 410 -10.34 -10.63 -27.69
CA GLY A 410 -9.12 -9.84 -27.52
C GLY A 410 -7.86 -10.69 -27.58
N VAL A 411 -6.76 -10.14 -27.11
CA VAL A 411 -5.45 -10.80 -27.07
C VAL A 411 -4.96 -10.94 -25.64
N ILE A 412 -4.27 -12.05 -25.37
CA ILE A 412 -3.54 -12.28 -24.12
C ILE A 412 -2.09 -12.60 -24.50
N LYS A 413 -1.14 -11.94 -23.84
CA LYS A 413 0.29 -12.18 -24.02
C LYS A 413 0.83 -13.21 -23.03
N LYS A 414 0.51 -13.04 -21.75
CA LYS A 414 1.00 -13.89 -20.67
C LYS A 414 -0.04 -14.01 -19.59
N MET A 415 0.00 -15.12 -18.86
CA MET A 415 -0.77 -15.29 -17.64
C MET A 415 0.06 -16.03 -16.61
N SER A 416 0.15 -15.48 -15.39
CA SER A 416 0.94 -15.99 -14.29
C SER A 416 0.11 -16.12 -13.04
N LEU A 417 0.38 -17.16 -12.25
CA LEU A 417 -0.22 -17.39 -10.94
C LEU A 417 0.90 -17.52 -9.91
N TYR A 418 0.67 -16.92 -8.74
CA TYR A 418 1.60 -16.97 -7.62
C TYR A 418 0.86 -17.36 -6.34
N THR A 419 1.51 -18.08 -5.44
CA THR A 419 1.08 -18.06 -4.03
C THR A 419 1.65 -16.83 -3.34
N LEU A 420 0.81 -16.22 -2.50
CA LEU A 420 1.25 -15.22 -1.55
C LEU A 420 1.51 -15.97 -0.23
N ASN A 421 2.78 -16.07 0.16
CA ASN A 421 3.09 -16.65 1.47
C ASN A 421 2.68 -15.65 2.55
N GLN A 422 1.90 -16.10 3.53
CA GLN A 422 1.62 -15.35 4.76
C GLN A 422 2.75 -15.51 5.76
#